data_AF-A0A6N3DS39-F1
#
_entry.id   AF-A0A6N3DS39-F1
#
_cell.length_a   1.000
_cell.length_b   1.000
_cell.length_c   1.000
_cell.angle_alpha   90.00
_cell.angle_beta   90.00
_cell.angle_gamma   90.00
#
_symmetry.space_group_name_H-M   'P 1'
#
loop_
_entity.id
_entity.type
_entity.pdbx_description
1 polymer ?
#
loop_
_entity_poly.entity_id
_entity_poly.type
_entity_poly.pdbx_seq_one_letter_code
_entity_poly.pdbx_strand_id
1 'polypeptide(L)'
;MENHNYENEGQFQRKMTSRHLFMLSLGGVIGTGLFLSSGYTIAQAGPLGAILSYLVGAIVVYLVMLSLGELAVAMPVTGSFHTYATKFISPGTGFTVAWLYWIC
;
A
#
# COMPACT_ATOMS: atom_id res chain seq x y z
N MET A 1 30.36 -41.39 0.17
CA MET A 1 29.16 -40.84 -0.49
C MET A 1 28.55 -39.88 0.51
N GLU A 2 28.86 -38.59 0.37
CA GLU A 2 28.50 -37.53 1.30
C GLU A 2 27.03 -37.18 1.08
N ASN A 3 26.18 -37.47 2.08
CA ASN A 3 24.75 -37.20 2.01
C ASN A 3 24.51 -35.74 2.35
N HIS A 4 24.45 -34.88 1.33
CA HIS A 4 23.99 -33.50 1.46
C HIS A 4 22.50 -33.47 1.79
N ASN A 5 22.17 -33.27 3.07
CA ASN A 5 20.82 -33.06 3.57
C ASN A 5 20.46 -31.57 3.40
N TYR A 6 19.87 -31.21 2.24
CA TYR A 6 19.26 -29.89 2.01
C TYR A 6 17.79 -29.89 2.46
N GLU A 7 17.53 -30.15 3.74
CA GLU A 7 16.18 -29.97 4.29
C GLU A 7 16.01 -28.54 4.81
N ASN A 8 15.21 -27.74 4.10
CA ASN A 8 14.53 -26.54 4.60
C ASN A 8 15.29 -25.20 4.79
N GLU A 9 16.37 -24.91 4.06
CA GLU A 9 17.03 -23.59 4.14
C GLU A 9 16.30 -22.44 3.38
N GLY A 10 15.12 -22.69 2.80
CA GLY A 10 14.42 -21.72 1.94
C GLY A 10 12.94 -21.45 2.26
N GLN A 11 12.36 -22.03 3.32
CA GLN A 11 10.94 -21.79 3.63
C GLN A 11 10.73 -20.51 4.45
N PHE A 12 10.01 -19.55 3.86
CA PHE A 12 9.63 -18.30 4.52
C PHE A 12 8.76 -18.60 5.76
N GLN A 13 9.28 -18.28 6.94
CA GLN A 13 8.61 -18.47 8.22
C GLN A 13 7.44 -17.48 8.33
N ARG A 14 6.21 -17.96 8.18
CA ARG A 14 4.98 -17.15 8.35
C ARG A 14 4.71 -16.84 9.84
N LYS A 15 5.59 -16.08 10.48
CA LYS A 15 5.46 -15.64 11.89
C LYS A 15 4.99 -14.19 12.04
N MET A 16 4.53 -13.55 10.96
CA MET A 16 4.08 -12.16 11.02
C MET A 16 2.74 -12.05 11.76
N THR A 17 2.77 -11.42 12.93
CA THR A 17 1.59 -11.13 13.75
C THR A 17 0.91 -9.83 13.33
N SER A 18 -0.34 -9.62 13.71
CA SER A 18 -1.12 -8.41 13.40
C SER A 18 -0.45 -7.12 13.88
N ARG A 19 0.34 -7.17 14.97
CA ARG A 19 1.12 -6.01 15.43
C ARG A 19 2.20 -5.59 14.45
N HIS A 20 2.90 -6.54 13.82
CA HIS A 20 3.92 -6.24 12.82
C HIS A 20 3.30 -5.63 11.56
N LEU A 21 2.13 -6.13 11.15
CA LEU A 21 1.36 -5.55 10.05
C LEU A 21 0.95 -4.09 10.33
N PHE A 22 0.50 -3.82 11.55
CA PHE A 22 0.13 -2.47 11.95
C PHE A 22 1.34 -1.52 11.95
N MET A 23 2.47 -1.96 12.48
CA MET A 23 3.73 -1.20 12.44
C MET A 23 4.17 -0.90 11.00
N LEU A 24 4.03 -1.87 10.08
CA LEU A 24 4.33 -1.67 8.67
C LEU A 24 3.40 -0.63 8.03
N SER A 25 2.10 -0.69 8.31
CA SER A 25 1.14 0.29 7.79
C SER A 25 1.41 1.71 8.30
N LEU A 26 1.77 1.86 9.58
CA LEU A 26 2.11 3.16 10.15
C LEU A 26 3.40 3.71 9.55
N GLY A 27 4.43 2.86 9.39
CA GLY A 27 5.69 3.25 8.77
C GLY A 27 5.56 3.65 7.31
N GLY A 28 4.62 3.05 6.56
CA GLY A 28 4.34 3.41 5.17
C GLY A 28 3.52 4.69 5.01
N VAL A 29 2.59 4.98 5.92
CA VAL A 29 1.67 6.13 5.82
C VAL A 29 2.27 7.41 6.40
N ILE A 30 3.05 7.33 7.49
CA ILE A 30 3.62 8.51 8.14
C ILE A 30 4.94 8.89 7.45
N GLY A 31 4.83 9.71 6.40
CA GLY A 31 5.97 10.20 5.63
C GLY A 31 6.25 11.70 5.79
N THR A 32 7.33 12.16 5.18
CA THR A 32 7.72 13.59 5.11
C THR A 32 6.64 14.46 4.45
N GLY A 33 5.86 13.87 3.54
CA GLY A 33 4.75 14.53 2.87
C GLY A 33 3.70 15.08 3.84
N LEU A 34 3.44 14.42 4.98
CA LEU A 34 2.49 14.93 5.97
C LEU A 34 2.97 16.26 6.55
N PHE A 35 4.23 16.38 6.90
CA PHE A 35 4.81 17.60 7.49
C PHE A 35 5.03 18.72 6.45
N LEU A 36 5.57 18.38 5.27
CA LEU A 36 5.85 19.38 4.24
C LEU A 36 4.57 19.87 3.55
N SER A 37 3.64 18.97 3.24
CA SER A 37 2.39 19.32 2.54
C SER A 37 1.38 20.00 3.46
N SER A 38 1.33 19.65 4.75
CA SER A 38 0.41 20.32 5.70
C SER A 38 0.72 21.81 5.83
N GLY A 39 1.99 22.18 5.97
CA GLY A 39 2.42 23.58 6.03
C GLY A 39 2.02 24.36 4.77
N TYR A 40 2.27 23.77 3.59
CA TYR A 40 1.88 24.37 2.30
C TYR A 40 0.37 24.52 2.15
N THR A 41 -0.38 23.48 2.51
CA THR A 41 -1.85 23.45 2.40
C THR A 41 -2.49 24.47 3.33
N ILE A 42 -2.00 24.61 4.56
CA ILE A 42 -2.49 25.63 5.51
C ILE A 42 -2.16 27.03 5.01
N ALA A 43 -0.96 27.25 4.45
CA ALA A 43 -0.55 28.55 3.92
C ALA A 43 -1.37 29.00 2.70
N GLN A 44 -1.75 28.08 1.80
CA GLN A 44 -2.57 28.41 0.62
C GLN A 44 -4.07 28.45 0.90
N ALA A 45 -4.63 27.41 1.52
CA ALA A 45 -6.07 27.24 1.67
C ALA A 45 -6.64 27.82 2.98
N GLY A 46 -5.76 28.22 3.90
CA GLY A 46 -6.12 28.63 5.26
C GLY A 46 -6.50 27.44 6.16
N PRO A 47 -6.71 27.69 7.47
CA PRO A 47 -6.93 26.62 8.45
C PRO A 47 -8.17 25.76 8.17
N LEU A 48 -9.29 26.40 7.79
CA LEU A 48 -10.54 25.69 7.47
C LEU A 48 -10.45 24.95 6.12
N GLY A 49 -9.79 25.55 5.12
CA GLY A 49 -9.58 24.93 3.82
C GLY A 49 -8.70 23.68 3.92
N ALA A 50 -7.66 23.72 4.74
CA ALA A 50 -6.79 22.58 4.99
C ALA A 50 -7.53 21.40 5.63
N ILE A 51 -8.38 21.64 6.64
CA ILE A 51 -9.16 20.57 7.27
C ILE A 51 -10.12 19.93 6.25
N LEU A 52 -10.83 20.75 5.47
CA LEU A 52 -11.75 20.25 4.45
C LEU A 52 -11.02 19.44 3.36
N SER A 53 -9.87 19.91 2.88
CA SER A 53 -9.09 19.18 1.87
C SER A 53 -8.59 17.83 2.39
N TYR A 54 -8.12 17.78 3.65
CA TYR A 54 -7.71 16.53 4.28
C TYR A 54 -8.90 15.57 4.48
N LEU A 55 -10.07 16.09 4.84
CA LEU A 55 -11.27 15.28 5.05
C LEU A 55 -11.75 14.65 3.73
N VAL A 56 -11.82 15.44 2.65
CA VAL A 56 -12.18 14.94 1.32
C VAL A 56 -11.13 13.92 0.84
N GLY A 57 -9.84 14.21 0.99
CA GLY A 57 -8.77 13.28 0.64
C GLY A 57 -8.86 11.97 1.43
N ALA A 58 -9.12 12.06 2.74
CA ALA A 58 -9.29 10.90 3.60
C ALA A 58 -10.48 10.03 3.18
N ILE A 59 -11.61 10.62 2.78
CA ILE A 59 -12.78 9.87 2.28
C ILE A 59 -12.40 9.10 1.01
N VAL A 60 -11.74 9.74 0.04
CA VAL A 60 -11.34 9.08 -1.21
C VAL A 60 -10.38 7.92 -0.92
N VAL A 61 -9.34 8.14 -0.11
CA VAL A 61 -8.36 7.10 0.25
C VAL A 61 -9.03 5.98 1.05
N TYR A 62 -9.98 6.28 1.93
CA TYR A 62 -10.72 5.28 2.69
C TYR A 62 -11.53 4.35 1.77
N LEU A 63 -12.23 4.89 0.78
CA LEU A 63 -12.99 4.09 -0.19
C LEU A 63 -12.07 3.20 -1.04
N VAL A 64 -10.90 3.71 -1.43
CA VAL A 64 -9.89 2.94 -2.16
C VAL A 64 -9.37 1.80 -1.29
N MET A 65 -9.01 2.07 -0.03
CA MET A 65 -8.50 1.07 0.90
C MET A 65 -9.55 0.00 1.23
N LEU A 66 -10.82 0.37 1.37
CA LEU A 66 -11.92 -0.57 1.56
C LEU A 66 -12.03 -1.53 0.37
N SER A 67 -12.01 -1.00 -0.86
CA SER A 67 -12.06 -1.81 -2.08
C SER A 67 -10.86 -2.75 -2.21
N LEU A 68 -9.66 -2.27 -1.87
CA LEU A 68 -8.43 -3.07 -1.85
C LEU A 68 -8.46 -4.15 -0.76
N GLY A 69 -9.06 -3.86 0.40
CA GLY A 69 -9.23 -4.80 1.50
C GLY A 69 -10.10 -5.99 1.10
N GLU A 70 -11.25 -5.74 0.46
CA GLU A 70 -12.12 -6.79 -0.07
C GLU A 70 -11.40 -7.69 -1.08
N LEU A 71 -10.63 -7.08 -1.99
CA LEU A 71 -9.82 -7.82 -2.97
C LEU A 71 -8.70 -8.64 -2.32
N ALA A 72 -8.05 -8.11 -1.27
CA ALA A 72 -6.99 -8.80 -0.55
C ALA A 72 -7.52 -10.02 0.23
N VAL A 73 -8.75 -9.95 0.75
CA VAL A 73 -9.41 -11.10 1.39
C VAL A 73 -9.88 -12.11 0.34
N ALA A 74 -10.46 -11.65 -0.76
CA ALA A 74 -10.95 -12.53 -1.83
C ALA A 74 -9.82 -13.25 -2.57
N MET A 75 -8.65 -12.62 -2.72
CA MET A 75 -7.50 -13.18 -3.42
C MET A 75 -6.19 -12.88 -2.67
N PRO A 76 -5.82 -13.70 -1.67
CA PRO A 76 -4.60 -13.50 -0.88
C PRO A 76 -3.36 -13.97 -1.67
N VAL A 77 -3.02 -13.23 -2.72
CA VAL A 77 -1.80 -13.44 -3.52
C VAL A 77 -0.68 -12.54 -3.01
N THR A 78 0.55 -13.04 -3.04
CA THR A 78 1.75 -12.24 -2.83
C THR A 78 1.97 -11.32 -4.02
N GLY A 79 1.38 -10.13 -3.99
CA GLY A 79 1.50 -9.10 -5.03
C GLY A 79 0.87 -7.76 -4.62
N SER A 80 1.34 -6.67 -5.24
CA SER A 80 0.77 -5.32 -5.03
C SER A 80 -0.48 -5.10 -5.87
N PHE A 81 -1.07 -3.90 -5.79
CA PHE A 81 -2.30 -3.52 -6.52
C PHE A 81 -2.23 -3.69 -8.04
N HIS A 82 -1.02 -3.71 -8.62
CA HIS A 82 -0.83 -4.00 -10.05
C HIS A 82 -1.33 -5.42 -10.44
N THR A 83 -1.32 -6.39 -9.53
CA THR A 83 -1.75 -7.77 -9.79
C THR A 83 -3.26 -7.81 -9.90
N TYR A 84 -3.97 -7.06 -9.06
CA TYR A 84 -5.41 -6.87 -9.17
C TYR A 84 -5.75 -6.11 -10.46
N ALA A 85 -5.02 -5.04 -10.81
CA ALA A 85 -5.27 -4.29 -12.04
C ALA A 85 -5.04 -5.12 -13.32
N THR A 86 -3.98 -5.93 -13.36
CA THR A 86 -3.66 -6.85 -14.46
C THR A 86 -4.78 -7.88 -14.65
N LYS A 87 -5.35 -8.39 -13.55
CA LYS A 87 -6.32 -9.47 -13.56
C LYS A 87 -7.76 -9.03 -13.79
N PHE A 88 -8.16 -7.87 -13.28
CA PHE A 88 -9.55 -7.38 -13.37
C PHE A 88 -9.79 -6.33 -14.46
N ILE A 89 -8.76 -5.61 -14.92
CA ILE A 89 -8.90 -4.61 -15.99
C ILE A 89 -8.28 -5.13 -17.28
N SER A 90 -6.95 -5.20 -17.33
CA SER A 90 -6.20 -5.57 -18.53
C SER A 90 -4.70 -5.67 -18.20
N PRO A 91 -3.94 -6.55 -18.88
CA PRO A 91 -2.49 -6.62 -18.72
C PRO A 91 -1.77 -5.30 -19.04
N GLY A 92 -2.31 -4.47 -19.96
CA GLY A 92 -1.74 -3.15 -20.26
C GLY A 92 -1.88 -2.17 -19.09
N THR A 93 -3.05 -2.14 -18.44
CA THR A 93 -3.28 -1.30 -17.26
C THR A 93 -2.44 -1.75 -16.07
N GLY A 94 -2.26 -3.06 -15.92
CA GLY A 94 -1.33 -3.63 -14.94
C GLY A 94 0.11 -3.12 -15.10
N PHE A 95 0.62 -3.10 -16.32
CA PHE A 95 1.95 -2.56 -16.63
C PHE A 95 2.05 -1.05 -16.32
N THR A 96 1.05 -0.27 -16.73
CA THR A 96 1.01 1.18 -16.44
C THR A 96 1.01 1.47 -14.95
N VAL A 97 0.20 0.76 -14.16
CA VAL A 97 0.15 0.92 -12.70
C VAL A 97 1.47 0.51 -12.05
N ALA A 98 2.09 -0.59 -12.52
CA ALA A 98 3.39 -1.01 -12.03
C ALA A 98 4.48 0.04 -12.29
N TRP A 99 4.47 0.66 -13.47
CA TRP A 99 5.41 1.71 -13.86
C TRP A 99 5.21 3.01 -13.07
N LEU A 100 3.95 3.46 -12.94
CA LEU A 100 3.59 4.63 -12.12
C LEU A 100 4.04 4.45 -10.67
N TYR A 101 3.80 3.27 -10.10
CA TYR A 101 4.17 2.99 -8.71
C TYR A 101 5.68 2.94 -8.48
N TRP A 102 6.49 2.61 -9.48
CA TRP A 102 7.95 2.67 -9.36
C TRP A 102 8.45 4.13 -9.43
N ILE A 103 7.87 4.97 -10.29
CA ILE A 103 8.32 6.35 -10.46
C ILE A 103 8.02 7.23 -9.22
N CYS A 104 6.92 6.95 -8.53
CA CYS A 104 6.53 7.65 -7.30
C CYS A 104 7.44 7.29 -6.11
#